data_AF-A0A920BGU9-F1
#
_entry.id   AF-A0A920BGU9-F1
#
_cell.length_a   1.000
_cell.length_b   1.000
_cell.length_c   1.000
_cell.angle_alpha   90.00
_cell.angle_beta   90.00
_cell.angle_gamma   90.00
#
_symmetry.space_group_name_H-M   'P 1'
#
loop_
_entity.id
_entity.type
_entity.pdbx_description
1 polymer ?
#
loop_
_entity_poly.entity_id
_entity_poly.type
_entity_poly.pdbx_seq_one_letter_code
_entity_poly.pdbx_strand_id
1 'polypeptide(L)'
;MAANCVAIGKRYTSAASVTVSVGGFVPKPFTPFQWFGQNTLEELNRKVHMLKDEVRKNKGVKLKWHDPKATLVEGILSRGDRRLGEVLKRVWSSGGTFQEWSEYFDLDLWLSAMEKKI
;
A
#
# COMPACT_ATOMS: atom_id res chain seq x y z
N MET A 1 -6.18 -16.00 -12.89
CA MET A 1 -5.35 -15.38 -13.95
C MET A 1 -3.86 -15.70 -13.78
N ALA A 2 -3.16 -15.25 -12.73
CA ALA A 2 -1.72 -15.44 -12.57
C ALA A 2 -1.26 -16.92 -12.63
N ALA A 3 -1.99 -17.83 -11.98
CA ALA A 3 -1.73 -19.27 -12.06
C ALA A 3 -1.81 -19.82 -13.49
N ASN A 4 -2.76 -19.34 -14.30
CA ASN A 4 -2.91 -19.75 -15.70
C ASN A 4 -1.72 -19.27 -16.53
N CYS A 5 -1.25 -18.04 -16.30
CA CYS A 5 -0.05 -17.52 -16.95
C CYS A 5 1.19 -18.37 -16.63
N VAL A 6 1.35 -18.79 -15.37
CA VAL A 6 2.42 -19.74 -14.98
C VAL A 6 2.25 -21.08 -15.69
N ALA A 7 1.04 -21.64 -15.73
CA ALA A 7 0.77 -22.93 -16.37
C ALA A 7 1.08 -22.91 -17.87
N ILE A 8 0.77 -21.80 -18.55
CA ILE A 8 1.11 -21.58 -19.96
C ILE A 8 2.63 -21.46 -20.12
N GLY A 9 3.29 -20.63 -19.31
CA GLY A 9 4.74 -20.46 -19.38
C GLY A 9 5.52 -21.76 -19.12
N LYS A 10 5.02 -22.62 -18.24
CA LYS A 10 5.60 -23.94 -17.96
C LYS A 10 5.59 -24.91 -19.13
N ARG A 11 4.79 -24.68 -20.17
CA ARG A 11 4.85 -25.45 -21.42
C ARG A 11 6.14 -25.17 -22.21
N TYR A 12 6.79 -24.03 -21.97
CA TYR A 12 7.98 -23.58 -22.69
C TYR A 12 9.24 -23.53 -21.81
N THR A 13 9.10 -23.30 -20.50
CA THR A 13 10.23 -23.33 -19.56
C THR A 13 9.80 -23.74 -18.16
N SER A 14 10.55 -24.65 -17.53
CA SER A 14 10.28 -25.13 -16.16
C SER A 14 10.40 -24.02 -15.10
N ALA A 15 11.11 -22.93 -15.40
CA ALA A 15 11.36 -21.80 -14.51
C ALA A 15 10.30 -20.68 -14.60
N ALA A 16 9.23 -20.84 -15.38
CA ALA A 16 8.22 -19.82 -15.56
C ALA A 16 7.60 -19.35 -14.22
N SER A 17 7.58 -18.04 -14.01
CA SER A 17 6.97 -17.41 -12.84
C SER A 17 6.32 -16.07 -13.18
N VAL A 18 5.36 -15.65 -12.35
CA VAL A 18 4.62 -14.39 -12.50
C VAL A 18 4.66 -13.64 -11.18
N THR A 19 4.92 -12.33 -11.23
CA THR A 19 4.79 -11.46 -10.05
C THR A 19 3.48 -10.68 -10.14
N VAL A 20 2.68 -10.77 -9.08
CA VAL A 20 1.46 -9.98 -8.89
C VAL A 20 1.78 -8.89 -7.88
N SER A 21 1.57 -7.64 -8.27
CA SER A 21 1.73 -6.48 -7.38
C SER A 21 0.34 -5.95 -7.01
N VAL A 22 0.07 -5.79 -5.71
CA VAL A 22 -1.21 -5.26 -5.21
C VAL A 22 -0.97 -4.08 -4.28
N GLY A 23 -1.85 -3.08 -4.36
CA GLY A 23 -1.86 -1.92 -3.45
C GLY A 23 -3.25 -1.69 -2.91
N GLY A 24 -3.35 -1.07 -1.74
CA GLY A 24 -4.64 -0.61 -1.24
C GLY A 24 -5.18 0.53 -2.10
N PHE A 25 -6.49 0.61 -2.24
CA PHE A 25 -7.13 1.68 -2.99
C PHE A 25 -6.97 3.02 -2.25
N VAL A 26 -6.48 4.04 -2.96
CA VAL A 26 -6.36 5.42 -2.47
C VAL A 26 -7.30 6.33 -3.26
N PRO A 27 -8.31 6.94 -2.62
CA PRO A 27 -9.24 7.85 -3.30
C PRO A 27 -8.54 9.16 -3.64
N LYS A 28 -8.15 9.32 -4.90
CA LYS A 28 -7.55 10.55 -5.41
C LYS A 28 -8.64 11.55 -5.81
N PRO A 29 -8.48 12.85 -5.49
CA PRO A 29 -9.43 13.89 -5.90
C PRO A 29 -9.51 13.98 -7.42
N PHE A 30 -10.66 14.44 -7.93
CA PHE A 30 -10.92 14.58 -9.37
C PHE A 30 -10.86 13.27 -10.18
N THR A 31 -11.07 12.13 -9.51
CA THR A 31 -11.24 10.83 -10.15
C THR A 31 -12.69 10.34 -9.99
N PRO A 32 -13.20 9.47 -10.89
CA PRO A 32 -14.53 8.87 -10.71
C PRO A 32 -14.72 8.16 -9.37
N PHE A 33 -13.64 7.69 -8.75
CA PHE A 33 -13.64 6.98 -7.47
C PHE A 33 -13.36 7.88 -6.25
N GLN A 34 -13.34 9.21 -6.40
CA GLN A 34 -13.03 10.12 -5.29
C GLN A 34 -13.98 9.97 -4.08
N TRP A 35 -15.22 9.54 -4.33
CA TRP A 35 -16.25 9.33 -3.31
C TRP A 35 -16.27 7.92 -2.72
N PHE A 36 -15.43 7.01 -3.24
CA PHE A 36 -15.30 5.67 -2.67
C PHE A 36 -14.50 5.71 -1.37
N GLY A 37 -15.00 5.00 -0.36
CA GLY A 37 -14.30 4.85 0.91
C GLY A 37 -13.01 4.06 0.76
N GLN A 38 -11.92 4.58 1.35
CA GLN A 38 -10.72 3.79 1.57
C GLN A 38 -10.99 2.72 2.62
N ASN A 39 -10.51 1.49 2.39
CA ASN A 39 -10.64 0.42 3.37
C ASN A 39 -9.79 0.71 4.62
N THR A 40 -10.24 0.20 5.76
CA THR A 40 -9.50 0.30 7.03
C THR A 40 -8.18 -0.47 6.94
N LEU A 41 -7.26 -0.14 7.85
CA LEU A 41 -5.99 -0.86 7.98
C LEU A 41 -6.22 -2.36 8.23
N GLU A 42 -7.22 -2.70 9.06
CA GLU A 42 -7.61 -4.08 9.35
C GLU A 42 -8.09 -4.82 8.09
N GLU A 43 -8.97 -4.20 7.31
CA GLU A 43 -9.52 -4.82 6.11
C GLU A 43 -8.46 -5.00 5.01
N LEU A 44 -7.57 -4.02 4.82
CA LEU A 44 -6.44 -4.14 3.91
C LEU A 44 -5.51 -5.28 4.33
N ASN A 45 -5.18 -5.38 5.62
CA ASN A 45 -4.37 -6.48 6.14
C ASN A 45 -5.04 -7.83 5.93
N ARG A 46 -6.35 -7.95 6.21
CA ARG A 46 -7.12 -9.18 5.96
C ARG A 46 -7.03 -9.61 4.51
N LYS A 47 -7.24 -8.69 3.56
CA LYS A 47 -7.13 -8.97 2.12
C LYS A 47 -5.73 -9.38 1.69
N VAL A 48 -4.68 -8.72 2.19
CA VAL A 48 -3.29 -9.11 1.92
C VAL A 48 -3.01 -10.52 2.42
N HIS A 49 -3.48 -10.89 3.62
CA HIS A 49 -3.31 -12.25 4.15
C HIS A 49 -4.03 -13.29 3.29
N MET A 50 -5.27 -13.02 2.86
CA MET A 50 -6.00 -13.91 1.94
C MET A 50 -5.22 -14.13 0.64
N LEU A 51 -4.64 -13.08 0.06
CA LEU A 51 -3.82 -13.21 -1.16
C LEU A 51 -2.53 -13.99 -0.90
N LYS A 52 -1.86 -13.77 0.23
CA LYS A 52 -0.65 -14.51 0.62
C LYS A 52 -0.94 -16.01 0.77
N ASP A 53 -2.05 -16.37 1.42
CA ASP A 53 -2.44 -17.76 1.62
C ASP A 53 -2.80 -18.47 0.32
N GLU A 54 -3.40 -17.75 -0.63
CA GLU A 54 -3.67 -18.31 -1.95
C GLU A 54 -2.39 -18.48 -2.78
N VAL A 55 -1.50 -17.47 -2.78
CA VAL A 55 -0.25 -17.52 -3.54
C VAL A 55 0.72 -18.58 -2.99
N ARG A 56 0.70 -18.86 -1.68
CA ARG A 56 1.48 -19.96 -1.06
C ARG A 56 1.21 -21.32 -1.69
N LYS A 57 0.01 -21.54 -2.24
CA LYS A 57 -0.37 -22.80 -2.91
C LYS A 57 0.26 -22.92 -4.30
N ASN A 58 0.80 -21.84 -4.87
CA ASN A 58 1.36 -21.81 -6.22
C ASN A 58 2.79 -21.26 -6.25
N LYS A 59 3.78 -22.17 -6.30
CA LYS A 59 5.22 -21.83 -6.31
C LYS A 59 5.68 -20.94 -7.48
N GLY A 60 4.92 -20.85 -8.57
CA GLY A 60 5.25 -19.99 -9.71
C GLY A 60 4.69 -18.57 -9.60
N VAL A 61 3.87 -18.27 -8.60
CA VAL A 61 3.31 -16.95 -8.39
C VAL A 61 4.02 -16.27 -7.22
N LYS A 62 4.49 -15.04 -7.44
CA LYS A 62 5.10 -14.20 -6.43
C LYS A 62 4.15 -13.04 -6.14
N LEU A 63 3.92 -12.74 -4.87
CA LEU A 63 3.11 -11.59 -4.46
C LEU A 63 4.01 -10.48 -3.95
N LYS A 64 3.84 -9.28 -4.49
CA LYS A 64 4.30 -8.03 -3.91
C LYS A 64 3.07 -7.26 -3.44
N TRP A 65 3.14 -6.67 -2.25
CA TRP A 65 2.06 -5.85 -1.72
C TRP A 65 2.63 -4.55 -1.16
N HIS A 66 1.84 -3.48 -1.28
CA HIS A 66 2.12 -2.23 -0.61
C HIS A 66 1.70 -2.31 0.87
N ASP A 67 2.45 -1.66 1.77
CA ASP A 67 2.11 -1.65 3.19
C ASP A 67 0.75 -0.96 3.41
N PRO A 68 -0.23 -1.63 4.04
CA PRO A 68 -1.49 -1.01 4.42
C PRO A 68 -1.34 0.28 5.25
N LYS A 69 -0.30 0.38 6.08
CA LYS A 69 0.00 1.60 6.87
C LYS A 69 0.45 2.76 5.98
N ALA A 70 1.36 2.51 5.04
CA ALA A 70 1.77 3.52 4.07
C ALA A 70 0.59 3.98 3.19
N THR A 71 -0.28 3.04 2.81
CA THR A 71 -1.51 3.34 2.06
C THR A 71 -2.44 4.31 2.81
N LEU A 72 -2.51 4.23 4.15
CA LEU A 72 -3.27 5.18 4.96
C LEU A 72 -2.70 6.60 4.83
N VAL A 73 -1.38 6.74 4.96
CA VAL A 73 -0.67 8.03 4.83
C VAL A 73 -0.85 8.61 3.43
N GLU A 74 -0.73 7.79 2.38
CA GLU A 74 -1.04 8.23 1.01
C GLU A 74 -2.47 8.76 0.89
N GLY A 75 -3.43 8.12 1.54
CA GLY A 75 -4.84 8.55 1.56
C GLY A 75 -5.06 9.89 2.25
N ILE A 76 -4.29 10.17 3.31
CA ILE A 76 -4.28 11.47 3.98
C ILE A 76 -3.70 12.52 3.03
N LEU A 77 -2.49 12.29 2.50
CA LEU A 77 -1.79 13.21 1.61
C LEU A 77 -2.56 13.51 0.32
N SER A 78 -3.29 12.52 -0.20
CA SER A 78 -4.04 12.66 -1.44
C SER A 78 -5.26 13.57 -1.33
N ARG A 79 -5.88 13.60 -0.15
CA ARG A 79 -7.16 14.31 0.08
C ARG A 79 -7.03 15.53 0.98
N GLY A 80 -5.87 15.73 1.58
CA GLY A 80 -5.64 16.89 2.42
C GLY A 80 -5.48 18.18 1.63
N ASP A 81 -5.54 19.28 2.35
CA ASP A 81 -5.37 20.63 1.83
C ASP A 81 -4.03 21.23 2.33
N ARG A 82 -3.88 22.54 2.18
CA ARG A 82 -2.69 23.29 2.60
C ARG A 82 -2.33 23.09 4.08
N ARG A 83 -3.27 22.70 4.94
CA ARG A 83 -3.04 22.44 6.37
C ARG A 83 -2.11 21.25 6.60
N LEU A 84 -2.07 20.29 5.66
CA LEU A 84 -1.10 19.19 5.73
C LEU A 84 0.35 19.66 5.59
N GLY A 85 0.62 20.89 5.14
CA GLY A 85 1.97 21.46 5.14
C GLY A 85 2.60 21.47 6.53
N GLU A 86 1.83 21.81 7.57
CA GLU A 86 2.31 21.77 8.96
C GLU A 86 2.54 20.35 9.46
N VAL A 87 1.70 19.39 9.02
CA VAL A 87 1.86 17.96 9.35
C VAL A 87 3.15 17.42 8.74
N LEU A 88 3.38 17.68 7.45
CA LEU A 88 4.61 17.29 6.74
C LEU A 88 5.86 17.86 7.41
N LYS A 89 5.82 19.15 7.76
CA LYS A 89 6.91 19.81 8.48
C LYS A 89 7.20 19.13 9.82
N ARG A 90 6.16 18.78 10.58
CA ARG A 90 6.30 18.07 11.87
C ARG A 90 6.90 16.67 11.69
N VAL A 91 6.40 15.89 10.74
CA VAL A 91 6.95 14.55 10.43
C VAL A 91 8.44 14.66 10.13
N TRP A 92 8.81 15.60 9.25
CA TRP A 92 10.21 15.84 8.91
C TRP A 92 11.06 16.30 10.10
N SER A 93 10.61 17.29 10.87
CA SER A 93 11.32 17.78 12.05
C SER A 93 11.45 16.74 13.18
N SER A 94 10.59 15.73 13.19
CA SER A 94 10.66 14.57 14.09
C SER A 94 11.51 13.43 13.53
N GLY A 95 12.25 13.65 12.44
CA GLY A 95 13.18 12.68 11.87
C GLY A 95 12.59 11.79 10.76
N GLY A 96 11.32 12.01 10.39
CA GLY A 96 10.63 11.27 9.32
C GLY A 96 11.13 11.66 7.93
N THR A 97 12.35 11.25 7.60
CA THR A 97 12.92 11.32 6.25
C THR A 97 12.67 10.00 5.51
N PHE A 98 12.65 10.05 4.17
CA PHE A 98 12.45 8.87 3.31
C PHE A 98 11.21 8.02 3.63
N GLN A 99 10.10 8.65 4.02
CA GLN A 99 8.85 7.98 4.43
C GLN A 99 8.13 7.21 3.30
N GLU A 100 8.65 7.22 2.08
CA GLU A 100 8.17 6.37 0.96
C GLU A 100 8.85 4.98 0.97
N TRP A 101 9.98 4.84 1.66
CA TRP A 101 10.74 3.59 1.70
C TRP A 101 10.38 2.81 2.96
N SER A 102 9.98 1.55 2.78
CA SER A 102 9.48 0.69 3.86
C SER A 102 10.45 0.52 5.05
N GLU A 103 11.75 0.68 4.81
CA GLU A 103 12.80 0.56 5.83
C GLU A 103 12.83 1.76 6.80
N TYR A 104 12.32 2.91 6.35
CA TYR A 104 12.31 4.17 7.11
C TYR A 104 10.89 4.64 7.46
N PHE A 105 9.87 4.03 6.87
CA PHE A 105 8.48 4.41 7.09
C PHE A 105 8.06 4.16 8.55
N ASP A 106 7.54 5.21 9.19
CA ASP A 106 7.04 5.16 10.55
C ASP A 106 5.67 5.84 10.64
N LEU A 107 4.61 5.03 10.78
CA LEU A 107 3.24 5.53 10.90
C LEU A 107 3.03 6.39 12.15
N ASP A 108 3.76 6.12 13.24
CA ASP A 108 3.53 6.80 14.52
C ASP A 108 3.95 8.27 14.44
N LEU A 109 4.96 8.59 13.61
CA LEU A 109 5.34 9.98 13.30
C LEU A 109 4.17 10.74 12.65
N TRP A 110 3.45 10.10 11.73
CA TRP A 110 2.30 10.70 11.05
C TRP A 110 1.12 10.91 11.98
N LEU A 111 0.78 9.90 12.79
CA LEU A 111 -0.30 10.00 13.78
C LEU A 111 0.00 11.10 14.80
N SER A 112 1.22 11.11 15.36
CA SER A 112 1.67 12.13 16.31
C SER A 112 1.67 13.55 15.71
N ALA A 113 2.01 13.69 14.43
CA ALA A 113 1.98 14.98 13.74
C ALA A 113 0.55 15.52 13.54
N MET A 114 -0.42 14.62 13.35
CA MET A 114 -1.83 14.91 13.14
C MET A 114 -2.60 15.24 14.44
N GLU A 115 -2.19 14.70 15.59
CA GLU A 115 -2.82 14.99 16.90
C GLU A 115 -2.62 16.44 17.34
N LYS A 116 -1.52 17.08 16.92
CA LYS A 116 -1.25 18.48 17.20
C LYS A 116 -2.18 19.36 16.37
N LYS A 117 -2.81 20.38 16.98
CA LYS A 117 -3.69 21.35 16.30
C LYS A 117 -3.10 21.80 14.95
N ILE A 118 -3.84 21.57 13.87
CA ILE A 118 -3.50 21.91 12.47
C ILE A 118 -4.24 23.18 12.05
#